data_AF-A0A9P6ZZ95-F1
#
_entry.id   AF-A0A9P6ZZ95-F1
#
_cell.length_a   1.000
_cell.length_b   1.000
_cell.length_c   1.000
_cell.angle_alpha   90.00
_cell.angle_beta   90.00
_cell.angle_gamma   90.00
#
_symmetry.space_group_name_H-M   'P 1'
#
loop_
_entity.id
_entity.type
_entity.pdbx_description
1 polymer ?
#
loop_
_entity_poly.entity_id
_entity_poly.type
_entity_poly.pdbx_seq_one_letter_code
_entity_poly.pdbx_strand_id
1 'polypeptide(L)' 'MTVVSNDPMSWPLIDSYLLSSYFSVACFTVVVYDWALTFGQEFELIWRQRWSHTTILYLSVRYAGIPYAVYVCKAY' A
#
# COMPACT_ATOMS: atom_id res chain seq x y z
N MET A 1 -25.57 -3.09 7.91
CA MET A 1 -25.72 -2.17 9.06
C MET A 1 -24.83 -2.75 10.16
N THR A 2 -23.66 -2.15 10.39
CA THR A 2 -22.74 -2.62 11.45
C THR A 2 -23.28 -2.11 12.79
N VAL A 3 -23.72 -3.02 13.65
CA VAL A 3 -24.12 -2.68 15.02
C VAL A 3 -22.84 -2.33 15.78
N VAL A 4 -22.60 -1.03 16.00
CA VAL A 4 -21.49 -0.54 16.81
C VAL A 4 -21.93 -0.56 18.28
N SER A 5 -21.23 -1.34 19.09
CA SER A 5 -21.44 -1.38 20.54
C SER A 5 -20.91 -0.10 21.18
N ASN A 6 -21.77 0.69 21.83
CA ASN A 6 -21.44 1.99 22.43
C ASN A 6 -20.89 1.88 23.87
N ASP A 7 -20.40 0.70 24.26
CA ASP A 7 -19.94 0.45 25.62
C ASP A 7 -18.59 1.16 25.87
N PRO A 8 -18.43 1.98 26.92
CA PRO A 8 -17.20 2.75 27.16
C PRO A 8 -15.92 1.90 27.27
N MET A 9 -16.05 0.60 27.58
CA MET A 9 -14.92 -0.33 27.68
C MET A 9 -14.32 -0.72 26.31
N SER A 10 -15.06 -0.58 25.21
CA SER A 10 -14.60 -0.95 23.86
C SER A 10 -13.87 0.18 23.12
N TRP A 11 -13.96 1.41 23.61
CA TRP A 11 -13.34 2.61 23.01
C TRP A 11 -11.83 2.49 22.79
N PRO A 12 -11.01 2.01 23.75
CA PRO A 12 -9.57 1.87 23.51
C PRO A 12 -9.23 0.84 22.42
N LEU A 13 -10.07 -0.19 22.25
CA LEU A 13 -9.93 -1.13 21.14
C LEU A 13 -10.23 -0.41 19.81
N ILE A 14 -11.36 0.29 19.71
CA ILE A 14 -11.77 1.03 18.50
C ILE A 14 -10.70 2.06 18.10
N ASP A 15 -10.16 2.80 19.06
CA ASP A 15 -9.08 3.77 18.83
C ASP A 15 -7.82 3.10 18.26
N SER A 16 -7.41 1.96 18.83
CA SER A 16 -6.25 1.21 18.34
C SER A 16 -6.44 0.66 16.91
N TYR A 17 -7.66 0.23 16.57
CA TYR A 17 -8.00 -0.20 15.22
C TYR A 17 -7.97 0.98 14.24
N LEU A 18 -8.58 2.10 14.59
CA LEU A 18 -8.56 3.32 13.78
C LEU A 18 -7.13 3.79 13.54
N LEU A 19 -6.32 3.87 14.59
CA LEU A 19 -4.91 4.26 14.48
C LEU A 19 -4.15 3.34 13.53
N SER A 20 -4.36 2.02 13.64
CA SER A 20 -3.72 1.04 12.77
C SER A 20 -4.16 1.18 11.31
N SER A 21 -5.45 1.40 11.06
CA SER A 21 -5.97 1.63 9.70
C SER A 21 -5.40 2.91 9.09
N TYR A 22 -5.41 4.03 9.82
CA TYR A 22 -4.84 5.29 9.35
C TYR A 22 -3.34 5.18 9.12
N PHE A 23 -2.62 4.51 10.02
CA PHE A 23 -1.18 4.27 9.89
C PHE A 23 -0.87 3.41 8.65
N SER A 24 -1.64 2.36 8.41
CA SER A 24 -1.49 1.51 7.23
C SER A 24 -1.64 2.30 5.92
N VAL A 25 -2.68 3.14 5.84
CA VAL A 25 -2.92 4.03 4.68
C VAL A 25 -1.80 5.05 4.51
N ALA A 26 -1.31 5.64 5.61
CA ALA A 26 -0.19 6.57 5.58
C ALA A 26 1.10 5.90 5.06
N CYS A 27 1.46 4.72 5.59
CA CYS A 27 2.60 3.95 5.13
C CYS A 27 2.49 3.58 3.65
N PHE A 28 1.30 3.15 3.21
CA PHE A 28 1.04 2.85 1.81
C PHE A 28 1.25 4.08 0.91
N THR A 29 0.75 5.24 1.34
CA THR A 29 0.89 6.49 0.60
C THR A 29 2.36 6.89 0.46
N VAL A 30 3.18 6.73 1.51
CA VAL A 30 4.63 7.01 1.45
C VAL A 30 5.32 6.06 0.47
N VAL A 31 5.00 4.76 0.51
CA VAL A 31 5.57 3.77 -0.43
C VAL A 31 5.21 4.08 -1.88
N VAL A 32 3.96 4.47 -2.14
CA VAL A 32 3.51 4.88 -3.49
C VAL A 32 4.18 6.18 -3.93
N TYR A 33 4.39 7.12 -3.02
CA TYR A 33 5.06 8.38 -3.32
C TYR A 33 6.53 8.18 -3.69
N ASP A 34 7.26 7.40 -2.89
CA ASP A 34 8.64 7.00 -3.19
C ASP A 34 8.74 6.27 -4.54
N TRP A 35 7.76 5.40 -4.81
CA TRP A 35 7.63 4.72 -6.10
C TRP A 35 7.43 5.69 -7.27
N ALA A 36 6.50 6.64 -7.16
CA ALA A 36 6.21 7.61 -8.21
C ALA A 36 7.43 8.49 -8.52
N LEU A 37 8.23 8.81 -7.49
CA LEU A 37 9.44 9.60 -7.63
C LEU A 37 10.51 8.86 -8.46
N THR A 38 10.76 7.57 -8.18
CA THR A 38 11.72 6.78 -8.96
C THR A 38 11.19 6.38 -10.34
N PHE A 39 9.86 6.24 -10.48
CA PHE A 39 9.20 5.81 -11.72
C PHE A 39 9.50 6.72 -12.91
N GLY A 40 9.67 8.03 -12.68
CA GLY A 40 10.00 8.98 -13.76
C GLY A 40 11.33 8.65 -14.45
N GLN A 41 12.35 8.29 -13.68
CA GLN A 41 13.67 7.91 -14.23
C GLN A 41 13.62 6.50 -14.83
N GLU A 42 12.90 5.59 -14.16
CA GLU A 42 12.72 4.21 -14.63
C GLU A 42 11.96 4.15 -15.94
N PHE A 43 10.96 5.00 -16.18
CA PHE A 43 10.22 5.04 -17.43
C PHE A 43 11.12 5.46 -18.62
N GLU A 44 11.97 6.48 -18.47
CA GLU A 44 12.91 6.83 -19.53
C GLU A 44 13.96 5.74 -19.80
N LEU A 45 14.38 4.98 -18.79
CA LEU A 45 15.41 3.93 -18.90
C LEU A 45 14.86 2.54 -19.27
N ILE A 46 13.60 2.25 -18.98
CA ILE A 46 12.96 0.95 -19.22
C ILE A 46 12.06 1.00 -20.45
N TRP A 47 11.23 2.04 -20.57
CA TRP A 47 10.28 2.16 -21.67
C TRP A 47 10.92 2.68 -22.96
N ARG A 48 12.02 3.44 -22.88
CA ARG A 48 12.78 3.92 -24.06
C ARG A 48 13.95 3.02 -24.46
N GLN A 49 14.30 2.02 -23.65
CA GLN A 49 15.50 1.18 -23.80
C GLN A 49 15.16 -0.32 -23.78
N ARG A 50 16.14 -1.20 -24.00
CA ARG A 50 15.89 -2.62 -24.30
C ARG A 50 15.43 -3.38 -23.05
N TRP A 51 14.22 -3.93 -23.09
CA TRP A 51 13.62 -4.70 -21.99
C TRP A 51 14.51 -5.90 -21.61
N SER A 52 15.11 -5.86 -20.43
CA SER A 52 15.85 -6.99 -19.85
C SER A 52 14.99 -7.76 -18.85
N HIS A 53 15.17 -9.09 -18.74
CA HIS A 53 14.37 -9.97 -17.86
C HIS A 53 14.38 -9.51 -16.39
N THR A 54 15.48 -8.93 -15.91
CA THR A 54 15.60 -8.35 -14.56
C THR A 54 14.55 -7.26 -14.31
N THR A 55 14.23 -6.48 -15.34
CA THR A 55 13.25 -5.39 -15.30
C THR A 55 11.82 -5.91 -15.14
N ILE A 56 11.51 -7.03 -15.78
CA ILE A 56 10.20 -7.69 -15.69
C ILE A 56 10.02 -8.28 -14.30
N LEU A 57 11.06 -8.92 -13.77
CA LEU A 57 11.06 -9.47 -12.40
C LEU A 57 10.94 -8.35 -11.36
N TYR A 58 11.53 -7.20 -11.62
CA TYR A 58 11.40 -6.02 -10.78
C TYR A 58 9.97 -5.45 -10.84
N LEU A 59 9.39 -5.31 -12.03
CA LEU A 59 8.00 -4.86 -12.21
C LEU A 59 7.01 -5.80 -11.52
N SER A 60 7.18 -7.12 -11.64
CA SER A 60 6.26 -8.09 -11.05
C SER A 60 6.29 -8.04 -9.52
N VAL A 61 7.47 -7.97 -8.90
CA VAL A 61 7.59 -7.80 -7.44
C VAL A 61 6.98 -6.46 -6.99
N ARG A 62 7.20 -5.39 -7.76
CA ARG A 62 6.77 -4.04 -7.39
C ARG A 62 5.26 -3.83 -7.53
N TYR A 63 4.67 -4.33 -8.61
CA TYR A 63 3.22 -4.25 -8.83
C TYR A 63 2.42 -5.31 -8.06
N ALA A 64 3.05 -6.38 -7.55
CA ALA A 64 2.40 -7.33 -6.64
C ALA A 64 2.23 -6.80 -5.20
N GLY A 65 3.08 -5.85 -4.77
CA GLY A 65 2.98 -5.24 -3.42
C GLY A 65 1.73 -4.38 -3.23
N ILE A 66 1.29 -3.69 -4.28
CA ILE A 66 0.10 -2.82 -4.27
C ILE A 66 -1.20 -3.61 -4.01
N PRO A 67 -1.54 -4.68 -4.75
CA PRO A 67 -2.72 -5.48 -4.47
C PRO A 67 -2.63 -6.22 -3.13
N TYR A 68 -1.43 -6.57 -2.66
CA TYR A 68 -1.24 -7.14 -1.33
C TYR A 68 -1.61 -6.14 -0.22
N ALA A 69 -1.17 -4.89 -0.33
CA ALA A 69 -1.54 -3.83 0.61
C ALA A 69 -3.05 -3.53 0.60
N VAL A 70 -3.68 -3.51 -0.59
CA VAL A 70 -5.13 -3.36 -0.72
C VAL A 70 -5.88 -4.55 -0.10
N TYR A 71 -5.38 -5.77 -0.30
CA TYR A 71 -5.97 -6.98 0.29
C TYR A 71 -5.88 -6.95 1.82
N VAL A 72 -4.73 -6.57 2.38
CA VAL A 72 -4.55 -6.36 3.83
C VAL A 72 -5.47 -5.27 4.35
N CYS A 73 -5.55 -4.11 3.68
CA CYS A 73 -6.40 -2.99 4.10
C CYS A 73 -7.90 -3.32 4.05
N LYS A 74 -8.33 -4.24 3.17
CA LYS A 74 -9.72 -4.71 3.09
C LYS A 74 -10.06 -5.83 4.08
N ALA A 75 -9.05 -6.52 4.62
CA ALA A 75 -9.23 -7.66 5.52
C ALA A 75 -9.35 -7.27 7.00
N TYR A 76 -9.14 -5.99 7.33
CA TYR A 76 -9.32 -5.40 8.66
C TYR A 76 -10.62 -4.62 8.78
#